data_AF-A0A6I7WSE2-F1
#
_entry.id   AF-A0A6I7WSE2-F1
#
_cell.length_a   1.000
_cell.length_b   1.000
_cell.length_c   1.000
_cell.angle_alpha   90.00
_cell.angle_beta   90.00
_cell.angle_gamma   90.00
#
_symmetry.space_group_name_H-M   'P 1'
#
loop_
_entity.id
_entity.type
_entity.pdbx_description
1 polymer ?
#
loop_
_entity_poly.entity_id
_entity_poly.type
_entity_poly.pdbx_seq_one_letter_code
_entity_poly.pdbx_strand_id
1 'polypeptide(L)'
;MTFKHRNKNTESLTKNEIEKKTEEFADKAEKKKLDKQHHEINLSGLSLDNLAEQYVDVDRQSHILKGLILLEARKRFSSNNEFGAWRSLKFNERLTGQMATHLMNLSRFFNDKRPLGNIPISAGYIMSAPKLEDVADIVYERVSEIHKPSLNNVKEIISELKPSTNDNGEDENIDNEILRLNKMTKKQLIDLLVNNITQKQLKKLFIN
;
A
#
# COMPACT_ATOMS: atom_id res chain seq x y z
N MET A 1 16.17 26.99 -35.46
CA MET A 1 15.04 26.93 -34.52
C MET A 1 15.52 27.45 -33.16
N THR A 2 15.01 28.60 -32.72
CA THR A 2 15.42 29.26 -31.46
C THR A 2 14.48 28.85 -30.33
N PHE A 3 15.03 28.28 -29.26
CA PHE A 3 14.29 27.90 -28.06
C PHE A 3 13.93 29.16 -27.25
N LYS A 4 12.64 29.49 -27.17
CA LYS A 4 12.12 30.52 -26.24
C LYS A 4 12.10 29.94 -24.82
N HIS A 5 12.97 30.44 -23.94
CA HIS A 5 12.85 30.21 -22.50
C HIS A 5 11.52 30.80 -22.00
N ARG A 6 10.63 29.94 -21.50
CA ARG A 6 9.44 30.33 -20.74
C ARG A 6 9.91 30.82 -19.37
N ASN A 7 10.10 32.12 -19.24
CA ASN A 7 10.32 32.76 -17.94
C ASN A 7 9.00 32.70 -17.17
N LYS A 8 8.88 31.80 -16.18
CA LYS A 8 7.79 31.84 -15.22
C LYS A 8 8.12 32.97 -14.25
N ASN A 9 7.54 34.15 -14.46
CA ASN A 9 7.43 35.15 -13.42
C ASN A 9 6.68 34.51 -12.24
N THR A 10 7.41 34.08 -11.22
CA THR A 10 6.86 33.89 -9.89
C THR A 10 6.63 35.28 -9.32
N GLU A 11 5.43 35.84 -9.53
CA GLU A 11 4.99 37.01 -8.78
C GLU A 11 5.06 36.66 -7.30
N SER A 12 5.95 37.35 -6.58
CA SER A 12 6.03 37.26 -5.13
C SER A 12 4.71 37.80 -4.58
N LEU A 13 3.91 36.92 -3.98
CA LEU A 13 2.67 37.30 -3.31
C LEU A 13 2.97 38.41 -2.29
N THR A 14 2.15 39.45 -2.31
CA THR A 14 2.26 40.53 -1.34
C THR A 14 1.94 40.01 0.05
N LYS A 15 2.50 40.64 1.10
CA LYS A 15 2.31 40.23 2.49
C LYS A 15 0.81 40.08 2.86
N ASN A 16 -0.03 40.97 2.33
CA ASN A 16 -1.48 40.95 2.54
C ASN A 16 -2.16 39.74 1.85
N GLU A 17 -1.68 39.30 0.69
CA GLU A 17 -2.22 38.10 0.02
C GLU A 17 -1.81 36.81 0.73
N ILE A 18 -0.61 36.81 1.35
CA ILE A 18 -0.16 35.70 2.18
C ILE A 18 -1.02 35.63 3.45
N GLU A 19 -1.23 36.75 4.14
CA GLU A 19 -2.07 36.83 5.35
C GLU A 19 -3.51 36.39 5.05
N LYS A 20 -4.12 36.90 3.97
CA LYS A 20 -5.48 36.49 3.56
C LYS A 20 -5.58 35.00 3.22
N LYS A 21 -4.60 34.45 2.50
CA LYS A 21 -4.58 32.99 2.20
C LYS A 21 -4.34 32.15 3.45
N THR A 22 -3.61 32.68 4.43
CA THR A 22 -3.35 32.01 5.71
C THR A 22 -4.61 31.97 6.57
N GLU A 23 -5.36 33.08 6.64
CA GLU A 23 -6.68 33.14 7.29
C GLU A 23 -7.69 32.22 6.61
N GLU A 24 -7.78 32.24 5.27
CA GLU A 24 -8.67 31.31 4.53
C GLU A 24 -8.33 29.83 4.78
N PHE A 25 -7.04 29.52 5.01
CA PHE A 25 -6.59 28.17 5.34
C PHE A 25 -6.90 27.80 6.80
N ALA A 26 -6.74 28.74 7.73
CA ALA A 26 -7.10 28.58 9.13
C ALA A 26 -8.61 28.35 9.28
N ASP A 27 -9.43 29.16 8.62
CA ASP A 27 -10.90 29.03 8.62
C ASP A 27 -11.37 27.69 8.03
N LYS A 28 -10.70 27.21 6.98
CA LYS A 28 -10.95 25.87 6.42
C LYS A 28 -10.53 24.75 7.35
N ALA A 29 -9.47 24.94 8.15
CA ALA A 29 -9.05 23.97 9.15
C ALA A 29 -10.00 23.95 10.36
N GLU A 30 -10.51 25.11 10.77
CA GLU A 30 -11.47 25.23 11.88
C GLU A 30 -12.86 24.67 11.52
N LYS A 31 -13.36 24.93 10.31
CA LYS A 31 -14.61 24.30 9.80
C LYS A 31 -14.50 22.79 9.63
N LYS A 32 -13.29 22.24 9.69
CA LYS A 32 -12.97 20.81 9.63
C LYS A 32 -12.59 20.21 10.98
N LYS A 33 -12.86 20.91 12.09
CA LYS A 33 -12.97 20.24 13.39
C LYS A 33 -14.07 19.20 13.23
N LEU A 34 -13.66 17.94 13.03
CA LEU A 34 -14.58 16.81 13.07
C LEU A 34 -15.42 17.00 14.31
N ASP A 35 -16.73 17.07 14.12
CA ASP A 35 -17.70 16.90 15.18
C ASP A 35 -17.33 15.55 15.81
N LYS A 36 -16.64 15.59 16.95
CA LYS A 36 -16.30 14.39 17.71
C LYS A 36 -17.60 13.94 18.36
N GLN A 37 -18.50 13.41 17.55
CA GLN A 37 -19.52 12.52 18.06
C GLN A 37 -18.76 11.35 18.68
N HIS A 38 -18.55 11.44 19.98
CA HIS A 38 -18.03 10.36 20.81
C HIS A 38 -19.07 9.25 20.74
N HIS A 39 -19.01 8.42 19.69
CA HIS A 39 -19.56 7.10 19.74
C HIS A 39 -18.66 6.33 20.69
N GLU A 40 -19.10 6.17 21.95
CA GLU A 40 -18.44 5.27 22.88
C GLU A 40 -18.55 3.85 22.30
N ILE A 41 -17.45 3.35 21.76
CA ILE A 41 -17.34 1.95 21.33
C ILE A 41 -17.17 1.13 22.62
N ASN A 42 -18.25 0.51 23.08
CA ASN A 42 -18.20 -0.37 24.25
C ASN A 42 -17.71 -1.79 23.86
N LEU A 43 -16.53 -2.17 24.34
CA LEU A 43 -15.92 -3.48 24.11
C LEU A 43 -16.02 -4.43 25.32
N SER A 44 -16.62 -3.98 26.43
CA SER A 44 -16.62 -4.72 27.71
C SER A 44 -17.40 -6.04 27.67
N GLY A 45 -18.27 -6.22 26.69
CA GLY A 45 -19.06 -7.45 26.49
C GLY A 45 -18.36 -8.53 25.67
N LEU A 46 -17.14 -8.29 25.18
CA LEU A 46 -16.42 -9.21 24.31
C LEU A 46 -15.44 -10.08 25.10
N SER A 47 -15.36 -11.36 24.76
CA SER A 47 -14.28 -12.24 25.23
C SER A 47 -12.94 -11.83 24.60
N LEU A 48 -11.83 -12.32 25.16
CA LEU A 48 -10.49 -12.10 24.58
C LEU A 48 -10.40 -12.59 23.13
N ASP A 49 -10.99 -13.74 22.83
CA ASP A 49 -11.03 -14.29 21.47
C ASP A 49 -11.84 -13.39 20.53
N ASN A 50 -13.01 -12.91 20.97
CA ASN A 50 -13.83 -12.00 20.17
C ASN A 50 -13.11 -10.65 19.92
N LEU A 51 -12.35 -10.16 20.89
CA LEU A 51 -11.55 -8.94 20.74
C LEU A 51 -10.44 -9.14 19.69
N ALA A 52 -9.77 -10.30 19.72
CA ALA A 52 -8.74 -10.63 18.74
C ALA A 52 -9.33 -10.78 17.32
N GLU A 53 -10.48 -11.45 17.19
CA GLU A 53 -11.20 -11.58 15.92
C GLU A 53 -11.63 -10.22 15.37
N GLN A 54 -12.25 -9.37 16.20
CA GLN A 54 -12.66 -8.03 15.78
C GLN A 54 -11.46 -7.16 15.36
N TYR A 55 -10.33 -7.25 16.06
CA TYR A 55 -9.12 -6.52 15.68
C TYR A 55 -8.67 -6.89 14.26
N VAL A 56 -8.62 -8.18 13.96
CA VAL A 56 -8.22 -8.69 12.64
C VAL A 56 -9.23 -8.30 11.56
N ASP A 57 -10.53 -8.38 11.87
CA ASP A 57 -11.57 -8.05 10.91
C ASP A 57 -11.63 -6.56 10.60
N VAL A 58 -11.44 -5.69 11.58
CA VAL A 58 -11.30 -4.25 11.36
C VAL A 58 -10.10 -3.96 10.46
N ASP A 59 -8.95 -4.62 10.68
CA ASP A 59 -7.78 -4.42 9.83
C ASP A 59 -8.04 -4.83 8.37
N ARG A 60 -8.65 -6.00 8.17
CA ARG A 60 -9.09 -6.52 6.85
C ARG A 60 -10.05 -5.56 6.15
N GLN A 61 -11.11 -5.15 6.84
CA GLN A 61 -12.09 -4.21 6.32
C GLN A 61 -11.43 -2.87 5.97
N SER A 62 -10.48 -2.41 6.79
CA SER A 62 -9.75 -1.17 6.51
C SER A 62 -8.95 -1.26 5.22
N HIS A 63 -8.33 -2.40 4.93
CA HIS A 63 -7.55 -2.60 3.71
C HIS A 63 -8.44 -2.60 2.46
N ILE A 64 -9.57 -3.31 2.51
CA ILE A 64 -10.56 -3.29 1.43
C ILE A 64 -11.12 -1.88 1.23
N LEU A 65 -11.53 -1.20 2.30
CA LEU A 65 -12.08 0.14 2.21
C LEU A 65 -11.05 1.15 1.64
N LYS A 66 -9.80 1.09 2.10
CA LYS A 66 -8.70 1.93 1.56
C LYS A 66 -8.54 1.71 0.06
N GLY A 67 -8.58 0.46 -0.41
CA GLY A 67 -8.47 0.17 -1.84
C GLY A 67 -9.70 0.63 -2.64
N LEU A 68 -10.92 0.46 -2.12
CA LEU A 68 -12.14 1.00 -2.73
C LEU A 68 -12.10 2.53 -2.86
N ILE A 69 -11.65 3.24 -1.83
CA ILE A 69 -11.44 4.69 -1.87
C ILE A 69 -10.44 5.06 -2.98
N LEU A 70 -9.34 4.33 -3.11
CA LEU A 70 -8.34 4.56 -4.14
C LEU A 70 -8.86 4.27 -5.55
N LEU A 71 -9.66 3.21 -5.72
CA LEU A 71 -10.32 2.89 -6.98
C LEU A 71 -11.28 3.99 -7.40
N GLU A 72 -12.12 4.46 -6.48
CA GLU A 72 -13.07 5.53 -6.74
C GLU A 72 -12.36 6.86 -7.02
N ALA A 73 -11.32 7.20 -6.26
CA ALA A 73 -10.47 8.34 -6.56
C ALA A 73 -9.84 8.22 -7.95
N ARG A 74 -9.28 7.05 -8.31
CA ARG A 74 -8.63 6.81 -9.60
C ARG A 74 -9.57 7.10 -10.77
N LYS A 75 -10.86 6.75 -10.68
CA LYS A 75 -11.85 7.01 -11.75
C LYS A 75 -12.05 8.49 -12.06
N ARG A 76 -11.74 9.38 -11.11
CA ARG A 76 -11.94 10.83 -11.24
C ARG A 76 -10.76 11.54 -11.92
N PHE A 77 -9.71 10.81 -12.29
CA PHE A 77 -8.53 11.34 -12.99
C PHE A 77 -8.42 10.81 -14.41
N SER A 78 -8.00 11.69 -15.31
CA SER A 78 -7.82 11.43 -16.75
C SER A 78 -6.68 10.46 -17.03
N SER A 79 -5.65 10.42 -16.18
CA SER A 79 -4.48 9.56 -16.37
C SER A 79 -3.93 8.98 -15.06
N ASN A 80 -3.14 7.90 -15.16
CA ASN A 80 -2.40 7.33 -14.04
C ASN A 80 -1.39 8.34 -13.45
N ASN A 81 -0.82 9.20 -14.29
CA ASN A 81 0.18 10.19 -13.87
C ASN A 81 -0.45 11.27 -12.98
N GLU A 82 -1.62 11.78 -13.36
CA GLU A 82 -2.36 12.76 -12.55
C GLU A 82 -2.79 12.16 -11.20
N PHE A 83 -3.32 10.94 -11.23
CA PHE A 83 -3.66 10.21 -10.01
C PHE A 83 -2.43 10.00 -9.11
N GLY A 84 -1.31 9.58 -9.69
CA GLY A 84 -0.05 9.39 -8.98
C GLY A 84 0.44 10.67 -8.29
N ALA A 85 0.45 11.80 -9.00
CA ALA A 85 0.85 13.09 -8.47
C ALA A 85 -0.06 13.56 -7.33
N TRP A 86 -1.38 13.44 -7.50
CA TRP A 86 -2.35 13.76 -6.45
C TRP A 86 -2.12 12.94 -5.19
N ARG A 87 -1.88 11.64 -5.35
CA ARG A 87 -1.71 10.70 -4.24
C ARG A 87 -0.42 11.00 -3.46
N SER A 88 0.69 11.27 -4.15
CA SER A 88 1.93 11.70 -3.50
C SER A 88 1.74 12.98 -2.67
N LEU A 89 0.99 13.95 -3.20
CA LEU A 89 0.69 15.20 -2.50
C LEU A 89 -0.23 15.02 -1.28
N LYS A 90 -1.27 14.16 -1.37
CA LYS A 90 -2.27 14.03 -0.31
C LYS A 90 -1.86 13.09 0.82
N PHE A 91 -1.06 12.08 0.51
CA PHE A 91 -0.65 11.06 1.49
C PHE A 91 0.77 11.26 2.02
N ASN A 92 1.46 12.34 1.64
CA ASN A 92 2.81 12.68 2.11
C ASN A 92 3.76 11.47 2.06
N GLU A 93 3.79 10.77 0.92
CA GLU A 93 4.59 9.56 0.68
C GLU A 93 4.25 8.32 1.55
N ARG A 94 3.37 8.43 2.55
CA ARG A 94 2.93 7.29 3.40
C ARG A 94 2.24 6.19 2.60
N LEU A 95 1.73 6.54 1.42
CA LEU A 95 1.11 5.61 0.49
C LEU A 95 1.98 5.52 -0.77
N THR A 96 2.87 4.53 -0.83
CA THR A 96 3.73 4.30 -2.00
C THR A 96 2.91 3.84 -3.20
N GLY A 97 3.48 3.95 -4.42
CA GLY A 97 2.84 3.44 -5.65
C GLY A 97 2.43 1.98 -5.52
N GLN A 98 3.36 1.14 -5.08
CA GLN A 98 3.15 -0.29 -4.88
C GLN A 98 2.04 -0.58 -3.88
N MET A 99 2.01 0.12 -2.73
CA MET A 99 0.95 -0.07 -1.73
C MET A 99 -0.44 0.28 -2.28
N ALA A 100 -0.57 1.38 -3.04
CA ALA A 100 -1.86 1.69 -3.66
C ALA A 100 -2.26 0.65 -4.70
N THR A 101 -1.34 0.20 -5.54
CA THR A 101 -1.60 -0.86 -6.51
C THR A 101 -2.08 -2.13 -5.81
N HIS A 102 -1.40 -2.57 -4.74
CA HIS A 102 -1.81 -3.74 -3.96
C HIS A 102 -3.19 -3.57 -3.33
N LEU A 103 -3.49 -2.43 -2.70
CA LEU A 103 -4.80 -2.16 -2.10
C LEU A 103 -5.92 -2.13 -3.16
N MET A 104 -5.68 -1.49 -4.29
CA MET A 104 -6.63 -1.40 -5.40
C MET A 104 -6.90 -2.78 -6.01
N ASN A 105 -5.87 -3.59 -6.22
CA ASN A 105 -6.00 -4.95 -6.74
C ASN A 105 -6.75 -5.84 -5.75
N LEU A 106 -6.37 -5.78 -4.46
CA LEU A 106 -7.04 -6.50 -3.37
C LEU A 106 -8.55 -6.24 -3.39
N SER A 107 -8.94 -4.96 -3.49
CA SER A 107 -10.36 -4.55 -3.44
C SER A 107 -11.13 -4.80 -4.74
N ARG A 108 -10.44 -4.98 -5.87
CA ARG A 108 -11.08 -5.45 -7.11
C ARG A 108 -11.37 -6.95 -7.02
N PHE A 109 -10.39 -7.71 -6.53
CA PHE A 109 -10.45 -9.15 -6.45
C PHE A 109 -11.46 -9.60 -5.38
N PHE A 110 -11.35 -9.08 -4.16
CA PHE A 110 -12.26 -9.41 -3.06
C PHE A 110 -13.45 -8.46 -3.06
N ASN A 111 -14.63 -9.02 -3.27
CA ASN A 111 -15.91 -8.31 -3.40
C ASN A 111 -17.05 -9.20 -2.88
N ASP A 112 -18.31 -8.79 -3.07
CA ASP A 112 -19.47 -9.54 -2.56
C ASP A 112 -19.54 -11.00 -3.04
N LYS A 113 -18.98 -11.31 -4.21
CA LYS A 113 -18.90 -12.68 -4.75
C LYS A 113 -17.68 -13.45 -4.25
N ARG A 114 -16.62 -12.73 -3.87
CA ARG A 114 -15.35 -13.27 -3.36
C ARG A 114 -15.00 -12.60 -2.04
N PRO A 115 -15.71 -12.88 -0.94
CA PRO A 115 -15.38 -12.29 0.36
C PRO A 115 -13.96 -12.68 0.80
N LEU A 116 -13.23 -11.75 1.43
CA LEU A 116 -11.92 -12.05 2.00
C LEU A 116 -12.02 -13.06 3.16
N GLY A 117 -13.09 -12.99 3.96
CA GLY A 117 -13.38 -13.96 5.03
C GLY A 117 -12.19 -14.15 5.98
N ASN A 118 -11.78 -15.42 6.14
CA ASN A 118 -10.67 -15.80 7.00
C ASN A 118 -9.29 -15.78 6.30
N ILE A 119 -9.23 -15.35 5.03
CA ILE A 119 -7.99 -15.31 4.28
C ILE A 119 -7.11 -14.18 4.84
N PRO A 120 -5.84 -14.46 5.21
CA PRO A 120 -4.91 -13.43 5.65
C PRO A 120 -4.71 -12.37 4.58
N ILE A 121 -4.59 -11.09 4.97
CA ILE A 121 -4.39 -9.96 4.04
C ILE A 121 -3.17 -10.20 3.13
N SER A 122 -2.09 -10.73 3.71
CA SER A 122 -0.87 -11.07 2.95
C SER A 122 -1.13 -12.08 1.85
N ALA A 123 -1.96 -13.09 2.10
CA ALA A 123 -2.38 -14.07 1.10
C ALA A 123 -3.31 -13.43 0.07
N GLY A 124 -4.24 -12.58 0.52
CA GLY A 124 -5.11 -11.81 -0.36
C GLY A 124 -4.35 -10.96 -1.37
N TYR A 125 -3.25 -10.31 -0.97
CA TYR A 125 -2.42 -9.56 -1.90
C TYR A 125 -1.84 -10.43 -3.02
N ILE A 126 -1.37 -11.63 -2.69
CA ILE A 126 -0.85 -12.57 -3.70
C ILE A 126 -1.98 -13.01 -4.64
N MET A 127 -3.13 -13.43 -4.09
CA MET A 127 -4.28 -13.88 -4.88
C MET A 127 -4.79 -12.80 -5.84
N SER A 128 -4.75 -11.53 -5.40
CA SER A 128 -5.19 -10.39 -6.18
C SER A 128 -4.19 -9.91 -7.24
N ALA A 129 -3.02 -10.56 -7.36
CA ALA A 129 -2.00 -10.11 -8.29
C ALA A 129 -2.47 -10.26 -9.76
N PRO A 130 -2.28 -9.24 -10.63
CA PRO A 130 -2.71 -9.31 -12.03
C PRO A 130 -2.15 -10.51 -12.80
N LYS A 131 -0.95 -10.98 -12.45
CA LYS A 131 -0.31 -12.15 -13.06
C LYS A 131 -1.08 -13.47 -12.85
N LEU A 132 -2.07 -13.49 -11.96
CA LEU A 132 -2.91 -14.65 -11.67
C LEU A 132 -4.32 -14.49 -12.25
N GLU A 133 -4.60 -13.47 -13.06
CA GLU A 133 -5.95 -13.17 -13.55
C GLU A 133 -6.63 -14.36 -14.25
N ASP A 134 -5.85 -15.17 -14.98
CA ASP A 134 -6.30 -16.37 -15.68
C ASP A 134 -6.63 -17.56 -14.77
N VAL A 135 -6.07 -17.61 -13.57
CA VAL A 135 -6.30 -18.69 -12.58
C VAL A 135 -6.99 -18.19 -11.32
N ALA A 136 -7.41 -16.91 -11.30
CA ALA A 136 -7.89 -16.19 -10.14
C ALA A 136 -9.11 -16.86 -9.47
N ASP A 137 -10.07 -17.31 -10.28
CA ASP A 137 -11.28 -17.99 -9.80
C ASP A 137 -10.93 -19.33 -9.15
N ILE A 138 -10.12 -20.15 -9.82
CA ILE A 138 -9.71 -21.48 -9.33
C ILE A 138 -8.91 -21.35 -8.03
N VAL A 139 -7.97 -20.38 -7.96
CA VAL A 139 -7.21 -20.10 -6.74
C VAL A 139 -8.16 -19.71 -5.60
N TYR A 140 -9.14 -18.84 -5.86
CA TYR A 140 -10.11 -18.43 -4.85
C TYR A 140 -10.97 -19.59 -4.33
N GLU A 141 -11.52 -20.40 -5.24
CA GLU A 141 -12.34 -21.57 -4.90
C GLU A 141 -11.56 -22.53 -4.00
N ARG A 142 -10.35 -22.94 -4.42
CA ARG A 142 -9.52 -23.88 -3.65
C ARG A 142 -9.10 -23.33 -2.28
N VAL A 143 -8.80 -22.04 -2.20
CA VAL A 143 -8.43 -21.40 -0.92
C VAL A 143 -9.64 -21.30 0.02
N SER A 144 -10.83 -21.07 -0.52
CA SER A 144 -12.06 -20.92 0.26
C SER A 144 -12.54 -22.23 0.90
N GLU A 145 -12.14 -23.38 0.35
CA GLU A 145 -12.41 -24.71 0.92
C GLU A 145 -11.56 -25.01 2.17
N ILE A 146 -10.47 -24.27 2.39
CA ILE A 146 -9.57 -24.48 3.52
C ILE A 146 -10.07 -23.71 4.75
N HIS A 147 -10.24 -24.41 5.88
CA HIS A 147 -10.52 -23.75 7.14
C HIS A 147 -9.29 -22.95 7.61
N LYS A 148 -9.40 -21.61 7.64
CA LYS A 148 -8.33 -20.66 8.04
C LYS A 148 -7.04 -20.84 7.20
N PRO A 149 -7.07 -20.50 5.90
CA PRO A 149 -5.94 -20.73 5.01
C PRO A 149 -4.73 -19.89 5.43
N SER A 150 -3.54 -20.48 5.34
CA SER A 150 -2.28 -19.77 5.54
C SER A 150 -1.72 -19.21 4.24
N LEU A 151 -0.76 -18.29 4.34
CA LEU A 151 -0.02 -17.78 3.18
C LEU A 151 0.65 -18.90 2.38
N ASN A 152 1.13 -19.96 3.05
CA ASN A 152 1.78 -21.08 2.39
C ASN A 152 0.78 -21.92 1.59
N ASN A 153 -0.41 -22.17 2.13
CA ASN A 153 -1.46 -22.89 1.39
C ASN A 153 -1.81 -22.19 0.08
N VAL A 154 -1.91 -20.86 0.11
CA VAL A 154 -2.17 -20.06 -1.10
C VAL A 154 -1.02 -20.17 -2.10
N LYS A 155 0.24 -20.11 -1.64
CA LYS A 155 1.41 -20.27 -2.51
C LYS A 155 1.50 -21.66 -3.14
N GLU A 156 1.16 -22.70 -2.39
CA GLU A 156 1.11 -24.08 -2.88
C GLU A 156 0.07 -24.23 -3.99
N ILE A 157 -1.17 -23.79 -3.76
CA ILE A 157 -2.23 -23.79 -4.76
C ILE A 157 -1.82 -23.03 -6.03
N ILE A 158 -1.21 -21.85 -5.88
CA ILE A 158 -0.74 -21.06 -7.03
C ILE A 158 0.35 -21.81 -7.79
N SER A 159 1.29 -22.44 -7.10
CA SER A 159 2.40 -23.17 -7.72
C SER A 159 1.92 -24.41 -8.48
N GLU A 160 0.81 -25.03 -8.07
CA GLU A 160 0.19 -26.14 -8.79
C GLU A 160 -0.52 -25.69 -10.08
N LEU A 161 -1.17 -24.51 -10.04
CA LEU A 161 -1.95 -23.98 -11.17
C LEU A 161 -1.09 -23.23 -12.19
N LYS A 162 -0.08 -22.52 -11.70
CA LYS A 162 0.98 -21.88 -12.48
C LYS A 162 2.34 -22.39 -11.98
N PRO A 163 2.70 -23.63 -12.32
CA PRO A 163 4.05 -24.10 -12.08
C PRO A 163 4.97 -23.18 -12.86
N SER A 164 5.91 -22.52 -12.16
CA SER A 164 6.88 -21.64 -12.77
C SER A 164 7.58 -22.40 -13.90
N THR A 165 7.23 -22.12 -15.16
CA THR A 165 8.15 -22.37 -16.26
C THR A 165 9.37 -21.53 -15.95
N ASN A 166 10.51 -22.17 -15.70
CA ASN A 166 11.79 -21.50 -15.54
C ASN A 166 11.92 -20.42 -16.63
N ASP A 167 11.77 -19.16 -16.27
CA ASP A 167 12.15 -18.06 -17.15
C ASP A 167 12.61 -16.86 -16.32
N ASN A 168 13.82 -16.44 -16.62
CA ASN A 168 14.51 -15.32 -16.02
C ASN A 168 13.75 -14.03 -16.36
N GLY A 169 13.26 -13.30 -15.36
CA GLY A 169 12.46 -12.10 -15.64
C GLY A 169 12.16 -11.23 -14.42
N GLU A 170 13.18 -10.55 -13.92
CA GLU A 170 13.18 -9.20 -13.30
C GLU A 170 12.34 -8.86 -12.05
N ASP A 171 11.43 -9.70 -11.53
CA ASP A 171 10.69 -9.41 -10.28
C ASP A 171 11.24 -10.13 -9.04
N GLU A 172 12.34 -10.87 -9.17
CA GLU A 172 12.96 -11.62 -8.08
C GLU A 172 13.63 -10.73 -7.02
N ASN A 173 13.91 -9.45 -7.29
CA ASN A 173 14.90 -8.75 -6.48
C ASN A 173 14.40 -8.42 -5.07
N ILE A 174 13.18 -7.89 -4.89
CA ILE A 174 12.73 -7.45 -3.56
C ILE A 174 12.26 -8.63 -2.71
N ASP A 175 11.49 -9.56 -3.29
CA ASP A 175 10.93 -10.68 -2.52
C ASP A 175 12.00 -11.73 -2.18
N ASN A 176 12.98 -11.98 -3.06
CA ASN A 176 14.13 -12.82 -2.71
C ASN A 176 15.09 -12.12 -1.76
N GLU A 177 15.24 -10.79 -1.82
CA GLU A 177 16.06 -10.05 -0.86
C GLU A 177 15.42 -10.04 0.53
N ILE A 178 14.09 -9.87 0.65
CA ILE A 178 13.36 -9.99 1.92
C ILE A 178 13.45 -11.42 2.46
N LEU A 179 13.28 -12.43 1.62
CA LEU A 179 13.39 -13.84 2.02
C LEU A 179 14.82 -14.19 2.44
N ARG A 180 15.84 -13.63 1.77
CA ARG A 180 17.26 -13.78 2.13
C ARG A 180 17.56 -13.10 3.46
N LEU A 181 17.09 -11.88 3.67
CA LEU A 181 17.28 -11.13 4.92
C LEU A 181 16.63 -11.86 6.11
N ASN A 182 15.46 -12.47 5.91
CA ASN A 182 14.78 -13.27 6.94
C ASN A 182 15.49 -14.59 7.28
N LYS A 183 16.37 -15.08 6.40
CA LYS A 183 17.19 -16.28 6.64
C LYS A 183 18.56 -15.97 7.25
N MET A 184 18.94 -14.70 7.36
CA MET A 184 20.23 -14.28 7.93
C MET A 184 20.20 -14.29 9.45
N THR A 185 21.31 -14.67 10.06
CA THR A 185 21.50 -14.53 11.51
C THR A 185 21.64 -13.06 11.90
N LYS A 186 21.34 -12.73 13.16
CA LYS A 186 21.51 -11.35 13.69
C LYS A 186 22.89 -10.76 13.40
N LYS A 187 23.95 -11.57 13.51
CA LYS A 187 25.33 -11.13 13.23
C LYS A 187 25.50 -10.73 11.76
N GLN A 188 25.02 -11.56 10.84
CA GLN A 188 25.10 -11.29 9.41
C GLN A 188 24.28 -10.05 8.99
N LEU A 189 23.14 -9.81 9.64
CA LEU A 189 22.34 -8.59 9.42
C LEU A 189 23.06 -7.33 9.90
N ILE A 190 23.73 -7.40 11.05
CA ILE A 190 24.53 -6.29 11.59
C ILE A 190 25.71 -5.99 10.65
N ASP A 191 26.44 -7.01 10.20
CA ASP A 191 27.59 -6.83 9.28
C ASP A 191 27.15 -6.20 7.95
N LEU A 192 25.98 -6.59 7.43
CA LEU A 192 25.41 -6.03 6.20
C LEU A 192 25.01 -4.55 6.39
N LEU A 193 24.39 -4.22 7.52
CA LEU A 193 24.01 -2.83 7.85
C LEU A 193 25.24 -1.92 7.99
N VAL A 194 26.26 -2.39 8.71
CA VAL A 194 27.52 -1.65 8.90
C VAL A 194 28.20 -1.40 7.55
N ASN A 195 28.29 -2.41 6.68
CA ASN A 195 28.87 -2.23 5.35
C ASN A 195 28.11 -1.21 4.51
N ASN A 196 26.77 -1.26 4.50
CA ASN A 196 25.96 -0.33 3.72
C ASN A 196 26.05 1.12 4.23
N ILE A 197 26.08 1.32 5.55
CA ILE A 197 26.28 2.63 6.15
C ILE A 197 27.67 3.16 5.80
N THR A 198 28.70 2.32 5.90
CA THR A 198 30.10 2.68 5.60
C THR A 198 30.26 3.07 4.13
N GLN A 199 29.70 2.29 3.19
CA GLN A 199 29.70 2.62 1.76
C GLN A 199 28.96 3.93 1.45
N LYS A 200 27.84 4.19 2.14
CA LYS A 200 27.08 5.43 1.98
C LYS A 200 27.83 6.65 2.51
N GLN A 201 28.59 6.49 3.59
CA GLN A 201 29.45 7.55 4.14
C GLN A 201 30.69 7.79 3.26
N LEU A 202 31.33 6.73 2.77
CA LEU A 202 32.46 6.84 1.83
C LEU A 202 32.04 7.54 0.53
N LYS A 203 30.89 7.18 -0.06
CA LYS A 203 30.38 7.89 -1.25
C LYS A 203 30.14 9.39 -1.01
N LYS A 204 29.75 9.80 0.20
CA LYS A 204 29.59 11.22 0.54
C LYS A 204 30.93 11.96 0.65
N LEU A 205 32.02 11.26 0.98
CA LEU A 205 33.36 11.84 1.10
C LEU A 205 34.05 12.02 -0.26
N PHE A 206 33.68 11.24 -1.29
CA PHE A 206 34.28 11.27 -2.62
C PHE A 206 33.45 12.02 -3.69
N ILE A 207 32.36 12.70 -3.29
CA ILE A 207 31.49 13.49 -4.20
C ILE A 207 31.64 15.02 -3.96
N ASN A 208 32.66 15.46 -3.21
CA ASN A 208 33.07 16.87 -3.14
C ASN A 208 34.23 17.15 -4.11
#